data_AF-C5LD66-F1
#
_entry.id   AF-C5LD66-F1
#
_cell.length_a   1.000
_cell.length_b   1.000
_cell.length_c   1.000
_cell.angle_alpha   90.00
_cell.angle_beta   90.00
_cell.angle_gamma   90.00
#
_symmetry.space_group_name_H-M   'P 1'
#
loop_
_entity.id
_entity.type
_entity.pdbx_description
1 polymer ?
#
loop_
_entity_poly.entity_id
_entity_poly.type
_entity_poly.pdbx_seq_one_letter_code
_entity_poly.pdbx_strand_id
1 'polypeptide(L)'
;MSGEPRVDKTGTQAGETPMSLDSSTSSRMAAYSRGLKTDVFYHLGLDTDMDLHATFGNVKFFVLMGSAQRAEYFAEAMGNALVSKGMPKPVVERLGKTERYSMYKVGPVVSVSHGMGGPSIHILLNELAKLCDRAGIVDSVKWIRMGTSGGCGVPPGTVVVTTQAMNDEWNHTGVCPAWQSRQDPHRCVDMKFVDAILESVPDTSCC
;
A
#
# COMPACT_ATOMS: atom_id res chain seq x y z
N MET A 1 34.96 -57.10 -7.51
CA MET A 1 35.71 -55.86 -7.83
C MET A 1 34.83 -54.68 -7.45
N SER A 2 35.04 -54.23 -6.22
CA SER A 2 34.41 -53.09 -5.57
C SER A 2 34.93 -51.79 -6.18
N GLY A 3 34.02 -50.98 -6.75
CA GLY A 3 34.32 -49.61 -7.14
C GLY A 3 33.78 -48.64 -6.09
N GLU A 4 34.66 -48.07 -5.29
CA GLU A 4 34.34 -47.05 -4.30
C GLU A 4 33.87 -45.73 -4.93
N PRO A 5 33.01 -44.95 -4.26
CA PRO A 5 32.66 -43.60 -4.70
C PRO A 5 33.82 -42.62 -4.48
N ARG A 6 34.09 -41.80 -5.49
CA ARG A 6 35.14 -40.77 -5.52
C ARG A 6 34.73 -39.57 -4.66
N VAL A 7 35.42 -39.39 -3.53
CA VAL A 7 35.37 -38.16 -2.71
C VAL A 7 36.32 -37.13 -3.32
N ASP A 8 35.80 -35.94 -3.64
CA ASP A 8 36.62 -34.73 -3.85
C ASP A 8 36.70 -33.93 -2.54
N LYS A 9 37.93 -33.51 -2.25
CA LYS A 9 38.47 -32.94 -1.02
C LYS A 9 38.56 -31.43 -1.17
N THR A 10 37.59 -30.71 -0.63
CA THR A 10 37.87 -29.41 0.01
C THR A 10 37.27 -29.45 1.41
N GLY A 11 38.15 -29.70 2.38
CA GLY A 11 37.79 -29.68 3.78
C GLY A 11 37.46 -28.26 4.22
N THR A 12 36.22 -28.04 4.63
CA THR A 12 35.86 -27.17 5.76
C THR A 12 34.56 -27.71 6.34
N GLN A 13 34.64 -28.29 7.54
CA GLN A 13 33.47 -28.49 8.39
C GLN A 13 33.19 -27.16 9.08
N ALA A 14 31.97 -26.64 8.93
CA ALA A 14 31.29 -25.88 9.97
C ALA A 14 29.79 -25.94 9.66
N GLY A 15 29.01 -26.47 10.60
CA GLY A 15 27.57 -26.41 10.52
C GLY A 15 27.12 -24.96 10.51
N GLU A 16 26.56 -24.52 9.38
CA GLU A 16 25.64 -23.39 9.39
C GLU A 16 24.28 -23.97 9.80
N THR A 17 24.05 -23.99 11.12
CA THR A 17 22.71 -23.98 11.69
C THR A 17 21.87 -22.98 10.89
N PRO A 18 20.64 -23.30 10.43
CA PRO A 18 19.78 -22.28 9.86
C PRO A 18 19.67 -21.18 10.90
N MET A 19 20.06 -19.96 10.52
CA MET A 19 19.94 -18.79 11.36
C MET A 19 18.52 -18.78 11.92
N SER A 20 18.40 -19.05 13.21
CA SER A 20 17.13 -18.99 13.90
C SER A 20 16.66 -17.56 13.78
N LEU A 21 15.69 -17.34 12.89
CA LEU A 21 14.96 -16.10 12.80
C LEU A 21 14.38 -15.86 14.20
N ASP A 22 14.94 -14.87 14.90
CA ASP A 22 14.32 -14.40 16.12
C ASP A 22 12.87 -14.02 15.78
N SER A 23 11.95 -14.52 16.58
CA SER A 23 10.52 -14.37 16.35
C SER A 23 9.98 -13.04 16.87
N SER A 24 10.82 -12.01 17.01
CA SER A 24 10.44 -10.74 17.67
C SER A 24 10.50 -9.50 16.78
N THR A 25 11.15 -9.54 15.61
CA THR A 25 10.92 -8.53 14.56
C THR A 25 11.08 -9.14 13.17
N SER A 26 10.03 -9.78 12.65
CA SER A 26 9.99 -10.14 11.22
C SER A 26 10.08 -8.84 10.42
N SER A 27 11.25 -8.59 9.85
CA SER A 27 11.55 -7.45 9.00
C SER A 27 10.51 -7.38 7.87
N ARG A 28 9.63 -6.38 7.92
CA ARG A 28 8.56 -6.16 6.92
C ARG A 28 9.10 -5.76 5.55
N MET A 29 10.39 -5.46 5.46
CA MET A 29 11.12 -5.15 4.24
C MET A 29 12.05 -6.27 3.80
N ALA A 30 12.24 -6.39 2.49
CA ALA A 30 13.20 -7.30 1.90
C ALA A 30 14.61 -6.99 2.42
N ALA A 31 15.40 -8.04 2.71
CA ALA A 31 16.73 -7.89 3.29
C ALA A 31 17.64 -6.96 2.48
N TYR A 32 17.57 -7.06 1.14
CA TYR A 32 18.32 -6.21 0.22
C TYR A 32 17.98 -4.72 0.38
N SER A 33 16.68 -4.37 0.46
CA SER A 33 16.23 -2.98 0.57
C SER A 33 16.71 -2.28 1.84
N ARG A 34 17.02 -3.02 2.91
CA ARG A 34 17.55 -2.46 4.17
C ARG A 34 19.01 -2.04 4.07
N GLY A 35 19.79 -2.68 3.20
CA GLY A 35 21.22 -2.40 3.02
C GLY A 35 21.52 -1.28 2.02
N LEU A 36 20.49 -0.71 1.38
CA LEU A 36 20.67 0.36 0.40
C LEU A 36 20.99 1.68 1.08
N LYS A 37 22.11 2.30 0.67
CA LYS A 37 22.49 3.66 1.08
C LYS A 37 21.38 4.66 0.72
N THR A 38 20.95 4.63 -0.54
CA THR A 38 19.83 5.42 -1.05
C THR A 38 18.85 4.46 -1.69
N ASP A 39 17.59 4.46 -1.22
CA ASP A 39 16.52 3.71 -1.87
C ASP A 39 15.69 4.67 -2.74
N VAL A 40 15.53 4.31 -4.01
CA VAL A 40 14.88 5.15 -5.02
C VAL A 40 13.47 4.61 -5.29
N PHE A 41 12.48 5.49 -5.14
CA PHE A 41 11.09 5.25 -5.51
C PHE A 41 10.87 5.80 -6.93
N TYR A 42 11.30 5.02 -7.93
CA TYR A 42 11.47 5.50 -9.30
C TYR A 42 10.20 6.11 -9.90
N HIS A 43 9.05 5.45 -9.68
CA HIS A 43 7.77 5.86 -10.25
C HIS A 43 7.14 7.02 -9.48
N LEU A 44 7.40 7.10 -8.18
CA LEU A 44 7.05 8.26 -7.36
C LEU A 44 7.97 9.45 -7.62
N GLY A 45 9.21 9.23 -8.07
CA GLY A 45 10.21 10.29 -8.22
C GLY A 45 10.71 10.84 -6.88
N LEU A 46 10.79 9.97 -5.87
CA LEU A 46 11.28 10.28 -4.53
C LEU A 46 12.40 9.30 -4.18
N ASP A 47 13.20 9.60 -3.17
CA ASP A 47 14.24 8.73 -2.65
C ASP A 47 14.46 8.95 -1.16
N THR A 48 15.46 8.30 -0.56
CA THR A 48 15.82 8.50 0.85
C THR A 48 16.89 9.55 1.10
N ASP A 49 17.34 10.28 0.07
CA ASP A 49 18.25 11.42 0.27
C ASP A 49 17.47 12.65 0.77
N MET A 50 16.15 12.69 0.55
CA MET A 50 15.23 13.66 1.17
C MET A 50 14.77 13.23 2.57
N ASP A 51 14.31 14.21 3.37
CA ASP A 51 13.72 13.94 4.69
C ASP A 51 12.28 13.43 4.56
N LEU A 52 12.15 12.11 4.40
CA LEU A 52 10.87 11.42 4.30
C LEU A 52 10.05 11.50 5.58
N HIS A 53 10.68 11.51 6.75
CA HIS A 53 9.97 11.62 8.02
C HIS A 53 9.38 13.03 8.21
N ALA A 54 10.14 14.09 7.88
CA ALA A 54 9.59 15.45 7.90
C ALA A 54 8.43 15.62 6.92
N THR A 55 8.51 14.99 5.75
CA THR A 55 7.49 15.12 4.71
C THR A 55 6.24 14.29 5.00
N PHE A 56 6.40 13.03 5.42
CA PHE A 56 5.32 12.04 5.53
C PHE A 56 5.02 11.58 6.96
N GLY A 57 5.80 11.97 7.97
CA GLY A 57 5.64 11.48 9.35
C GLY A 57 4.29 11.80 9.99
N ASN A 58 3.61 12.85 9.50
CA ASN A 58 2.27 13.23 9.96
C ASN A 58 1.12 12.57 9.18
N VAL A 59 1.42 11.74 8.17
CA VAL A 59 0.41 11.10 7.33
C VAL A 59 -0.28 9.96 8.08
N LYS A 60 -1.61 9.96 8.01
CA LYS A 60 -2.50 8.96 8.62
C LYS A 60 -3.30 8.17 7.59
N PHE A 61 -3.52 8.74 6.40
CA PHE A 61 -4.31 8.09 5.36
C PHE A 61 -3.63 8.18 3.99
N PHE A 62 -3.47 7.03 3.34
CA PHE A 62 -3.23 6.95 1.89
C PHE A 62 -4.54 6.63 1.18
N VAL A 63 -4.95 7.50 0.26
CA VAL A 63 -6.14 7.32 -0.57
C VAL A 63 -5.72 7.09 -2.01
N LEU A 64 -5.95 5.87 -2.51
CA LEU A 64 -5.53 5.38 -3.81
C LEU A 64 -6.71 5.43 -4.79
N MET A 65 -6.53 6.05 -5.96
CA MET A 65 -7.57 6.09 -7.00
C MET A 65 -7.04 5.94 -8.42
N GLY A 66 -7.92 5.63 -9.38
CA GLY A 66 -7.44 5.29 -10.72
C GLY A 66 -6.88 6.47 -11.52
N SER A 67 -7.58 7.61 -11.50
CA SER A 67 -7.26 8.77 -12.35
C SER A 67 -6.47 9.82 -11.58
N ALA A 68 -5.48 10.44 -12.25
CA ALA A 68 -4.75 11.60 -11.76
C ALA A 68 -5.68 12.77 -11.42
N GLN A 69 -6.63 13.09 -12.30
CA GLN A 69 -7.59 14.16 -12.10
C GLN A 69 -8.49 13.89 -10.88
N ARG A 70 -8.88 12.63 -10.65
CA ARG A 70 -9.62 12.25 -9.44
C ARG A 70 -8.78 12.43 -8.18
N ALA A 71 -7.49 12.10 -8.24
CA ALA A 71 -6.56 12.29 -7.11
C ALA A 71 -6.39 13.75 -6.72
N GLU A 72 -6.24 14.62 -7.71
CA GLU A 72 -6.16 16.07 -7.52
C GLU A 72 -7.47 16.63 -6.95
N TYR A 73 -8.60 16.30 -7.57
CA TYR A 73 -9.92 16.73 -7.10
C TYR A 73 -10.19 16.30 -5.67
N PHE A 74 -9.86 15.05 -5.32
CA PHE A 74 -10.02 14.54 -3.96
C PHE A 74 -9.14 15.29 -2.97
N ALA A 75 -7.89 15.62 -3.31
CA ALA A 75 -7.00 16.36 -2.42
C ALA A 75 -7.56 17.76 -2.12
N GLU A 76 -8.06 18.47 -3.13
CA GLU A 76 -8.74 19.77 -2.96
C GLU A 76 -10.03 19.65 -2.14
N ALA A 77 -10.85 18.63 -2.43
CA ALA A 77 -12.09 18.37 -1.70
C ALA A 77 -11.82 18.07 -0.22
N MET A 78 -10.77 17.32 0.09
CA MET A 78 -10.34 17.05 1.47
C MET A 78 -9.86 18.31 2.17
N GLY A 79 -9.09 19.16 1.50
CA GLY A 79 -8.67 20.46 2.03
C GLY A 79 -9.89 21.33 2.41
N ASN A 80 -10.89 21.38 1.53
CA ASN A 80 -12.14 22.11 1.78
C ASN A 80 -12.98 21.47 2.90
N ALA A 81 -13.03 20.14 2.98
CA ALA A 81 -13.77 19.43 4.03
C ALA A 81 -13.18 19.70 5.44
N LEU A 82 -11.87 19.86 5.55
CA LEU A 82 -11.22 20.24 6.82
C LEU A 82 -11.62 21.66 7.24
N VAL A 83 -11.77 22.59 6.28
CA VAL A 83 -12.29 23.94 6.54
C VAL A 83 -13.71 23.90 7.09
N SER A 84 -14.58 23.09 6.50
CA SER A 84 -15.96 22.91 6.98
C SER A 84 -16.03 22.34 8.40
N LYS A 85 -14.96 21.67 8.87
CA LYS A 85 -14.81 21.20 10.26
C LYS A 85 -14.14 22.23 11.19
N GLY A 86 -13.92 23.46 10.73
CA GLY A 86 -13.32 24.55 11.52
C GLY A 86 -11.79 24.52 11.57
N MET A 87 -11.12 23.72 10.74
CA MET A 87 -9.66 23.67 10.64
C MET A 87 -9.16 24.64 9.54
N PRO A 88 -7.93 25.19 9.64
CA PRO A 88 -7.37 25.96 8.54
C PRO A 88 -7.19 25.08 7.30
N LYS A 89 -7.43 25.63 6.10
CA LYS A 89 -7.23 24.89 4.83
C LYS A 89 -5.76 24.49 4.71
N PRO A 90 -5.41 23.19 4.71
CA PRO A 90 -4.04 22.79 4.45
C PRO A 90 -3.66 23.11 3.01
N VAL A 91 -2.39 23.38 2.78
CA VAL A 91 -1.85 23.47 1.42
C VAL A 91 -1.95 22.09 0.76
N VAL A 92 -2.44 22.07 -0.48
CA VAL A 92 -2.41 20.87 -1.32
C VAL A 92 -1.08 20.85 -2.05
N GLU A 93 -0.18 20.01 -1.60
CA GLU A 93 1.18 19.89 -2.12
C GLU A 93 1.24 18.75 -3.13
N ARG A 94 1.61 19.05 -4.38
CA ARG A 94 1.91 18.00 -5.36
C ARG A 94 3.31 17.44 -5.10
N LEU A 95 3.43 16.13 -4.98
CA LEU A 95 4.68 15.43 -4.70
C LEU A 95 5.10 14.55 -5.86
N GLY A 96 6.41 14.44 -6.07
CA GLY A 96 6.99 13.47 -6.98
C GLY A 96 6.85 13.80 -8.48
N LYS A 97 7.05 12.77 -9.31
CA LYS A 97 6.91 12.83 -10.77
C LYS A 97 5.44 12.78 -11.21
N THR A 98 5.18 13.12 -12.46
CA THR A 98 3.82 13.20 -13.03
C THR A 98 3.52 12.13 -14.07
N GLU A 99 4.55 11.37 -14.49
CA GLU A 99 4.48 10.46 -15.64
C GLU A 99 3.63 9.22 -15.39
N ARG A 100 3.70 8.66 -14.18
CA ARG A 100 3.04 7.39 -13.82
C ARG A 100 1.99 7.54 -12.74
N TYR A 101 2.32 8.23 -11.66
CA TYR A 101 1.42 8.45 -10.54
C TYR A 101 1.42 9.92 -10.17
N SER A 102 0.25 10.54 -10.09
CA SER A 102 0.10 11.88 -9.52
C SER A 102 -0.22 11.77 -8.04
N MET A 103 0.63 12.35 -7.20
CA MET A 103 0.53 12.32 -5.75
C MET A 103 0.33 13.72 -5.19
N TYR A 104 -0.58 13.84 -4.24
CA TYR A 104 -0.93 15.09 -3.58
C TYR A 104 -1.01 14.85 -2.07
N LYS A 105 -0.35 15.68 -1.28
CA LYS A 105 -0.46 15.69 0.17
C LYS A 105 -1.31 16.86 0.63
N VAL A 106 -2.24 16.58 1.54
CA VAL A 106 -3.13 17.58 2.16
C VAL A 106 -3.30 17.24 3.63
N GLY A 107 -2.60 17.99 4.49
CA GLY A 107 -2.57 17.73 5.93
C GLY A 107 -2.08 16.30 6.26
N PRO A 108 -2.87 15.46 6.96
CA PRO A 108 -2.52 14.07 7.27
C PRO A 108 -2.93 13.06 6.17
N VAL A 109 -3.36 13.52 4.99
CA VAL A 109 -3.86 12.67 3.91
C VAL A 109 -2.94 12.77 2.70
N VAL A 110 -2.61 11.63 2.10
CA VAL A 110 -1.96 11.55 0.79
C VAL A 110 -2.94 10.93 -0.20
N SER A 111 -3.29 11.68 -1.23
CA SER A 111 -4.09 11.26 -2.38
C SER A 111 -3.16 10.89 -3.53
N VAL A 112 -3.32 9.70 -4.11
CA VAL A 112 -2.43 9.26 -5.19
C VAL A 112 -3.15 8.44 -6.25
N SER A 113 -2.84 8.73 -7.51
CA SER A 113 -3.37 7.96 -8.63
C SER A 113 -2.55 6.67 -8.84
N HIS A 114 -3.18 5.56 -9.22
CA HIS A 114 -2.48 4.29 -9.51
C HIS A 114 -2.78 3.71 -10.90
N GLY A 115 -3.48 4.44 -11.78
CA GLY A 115 -3.85 3.95 -13.12
C GLY A 115 -4.89 2.81 -13.09
N MET A 116 -4.75 1.85 -14.01
CA MET A 116 -5.67 0.72 -14.14
C MET A 116 -4.95 -0.63 -14.01
N GLY A 117 -5.65 -1.60 -13.42
CA GLY A 117 -5.20 -2.98 -13.31
C GLY A 117 -4.28 -3.28 -12.12
N GLY A 118 -4.21 -4.56 -11.78
CA GLY A 118 -3.36 -5.10 -10.72
C GLY A 118 -1.87 -4.77 -10.85
N PRO A 119 -1.25 -4.89 -12.05
CA PRO A 119 0.17 -4.57 -12.22
C PRO A 119 0.50 -3.11 -11.87
N SER A 120 -0.34 -2.17 -12.30
CA SER A 120 -0.12 -0.75 -12.07
C SER A 120 -0.24 -0.39 -10.58
N ILE A 121 -1.25 -0.90 -9.88
CA ILE A 121 -1.38 -0.62 -8.45
C ILE A 121 -0.31 -1.34 -7.62
N HIS A 122 0.16 -2.52 -8.01
CA HIS A 122 1.22 -3.23 -7.28
C HIS A 122 2.55 -2.48 -7.27
N ILE A 123 2.94 -1.85 -8.37
CA ILE A 123 4.16 -1.02 -8.40
C ILE A 123 4.03 0.11 -7.38
N LEU A 124 2.90 0.82 -7.39
CA LEU A 124 2.62 1.90 -6.43
C LEU A 124 2.65 1.40 -4.98
N LEU A 125 1.97 0.30 -4.69
CA LEU A 125 1.91 -0.27 -3.34
C LEU A 125 3.29 -0.66 -2.82
N ASN A 126 4.15 -1.23 -3.67
CA ASN A 126 5.52 -1.55 -3.29
C ASN A 126 6.33 -0.30 -2.95
N GLU A 127 6.31 0.73 -3.79
CA GLU A 127 7.05 1.97 -3.52
C GLU A 127 6.51 2.71 -2.29
N LEU A 128 5.19 2.79 -2.12
CA LEU A 128 4.57 3.40 -0.95
C LEU A 128 4.86 2.63 0.34
N ALA A 129 4.87 1.30 0.31
CA ALA A 129 5.18 0.49 1.50
C ALA A 129 6.61 0.75 1.98
N LYS A 130 7.57 0.79 1.05
CA LYS A 130 8.96 1.17 1.36
C LYS A 130 9.05 2.61 1.90
N LEU A 131 8.34 3.56 1.27
CA LEU A 131 8.28 4.94 1.73
C LEU A 131 7.75 5.03 3.16
N CYS A 132 6.68 4.30 3.49
CA CYS A 132 6.11 4.26 4.84
C CYS A 132 7.10 3.71 5.87
N ASP A 133 7.87 2.69 5.50
CA ASP A 133 8.92 2.10 6.34
C ASP A 133 10.03 3.11 6.61
N ARG A 134 10.56 3.74 5.55
CA ARG A 134 11.61 4.76 5.65
C ARG A 134 11.15 6.03 6.38
N ALA A 135 9.86 6.36 6.32
CA ALA A 135 9.26 7.47 7.06
C ALA A 135 8.80 7.09 8.48
N GLY A 136 8.91 5.82 8.90
CA GLY A 136 8.53 5.36 10.24
C GLY A 136 7.02 5.38 10.53
N ILE A 137 6.16 5.31 9.52
CA ILE A 137 4.70 5.45 9.66
C ILE A 137 3.89 4.17 9.40
N VAL A 138 4.55 3.04 9.08
CA VAL A 138 3.92 1.77 8.64
C VAL A 138 2.76 1.33 9.53
N ASP A 139 2.92 1.38 10.86
CA ASP A 139 1.90 0.91 11.80
C ASP A 139 0.77 1.92 12.05
N SER A 140 0.97 3.19 11.71
CA SER A 140 0.03 4.27 12.05
C SER A 140 -0.87 4.68 10.90
N VAL A 141 -0.60 4.17 9.69
CA VAL A 141 -1.25 4.63 8.46
C VAL A 141 -2.34 3.66 8.00
N LYS A 142 -3.46 4.21 7.52
CA LYS A 142 -4.56 3.46 6.91
C LYS A 142 -4.59 3.68 5.40
N TRP A 143 -4.96 2.65 4.66
CA TRP A 143 -4.98 2.66 3.20
C TRP A 143 -6.42 2.50 2.72
N ILE A 144 -6.87 3.40 1.84
CA ILE A 144 -8.21 3.39 1.27
C ILE A 144 -8.08 3.36 -0.24
N ARG A 145 -8.72 2.40 -0.89
CA ARG A 145 -8.88 2.38 -2.35
C ARG A 145 -10.24 2.97 -2.70
N MET A 146 -10.26 4.13 -3.35
CA MET A 146 -11.48 4.71 -3.92
C MET A 146 -11.51 4.49 -5.43
N GLY A 147 -12.64 4.00 -5.92
CA GLY A 147 -12.75 3.61 -7.32
C GLY A 147 -14.20 3.49 -7.79
N THR A 148 -14.33 2.97 -9.01
CA THR A 148 -15.60 2.68 -9.66
C THR A 148 -15.68 1.18 -9.91
N SER A 149 -16.87 0.62 -9.80
CA SER A 149 -17.15 -0.80 -10.02
C SER A 149 -18.50 -0.98 -10.70
N GLY A 150 -18.71 -2.14 -11.32
CA GLY A 150 -20.04 -2.59 -11.72
C GLY A 150 -20.77 -3.15 -10.50
N GLY A 151 -21.94 -2.61 -10.16
CA GLY A 151 -22.79 -3.13 -9.11
C GLY A 151 -23.64 -4.30 -9.63
N CYS A 152 -23.74 -5.37 -8.84
CA CYS A 152 -24.65 -6.49 -9.11
C CYS A 152 -25.76 -6.47 -8.07
N GLY A 153 -27.02 -6.40 -8.50
CA GLY A 153 -28.18 -6.39 -7.59
C GLY A 153 -28.33 -5.11 -6.76
N VAL A 154 -27.65 -4.01 -7.13
CA VAL A 154 -27.74 -2.71 -6.45
C VAL A 154 -28.05 -1.58 -7.44
N PRO A 155 -28.79 -0.53 -7.05
CA PRO A 155 -29.08 0.61 -7.91
C PRO A 155 -27.82 1.37 -8.36
N PRO A 156 -27.82 2.00 -9.56
CA PRO A 156 -26.76 2.91 -9.97
C PRO A 156 -26.54 4.03 -8.96
N GLY A 157 -25.28 4.37 -8.68
CA GLY A 157 -24.92 5.37 -7.67
C GLY A 157 -24.72 4.82 -6.26
N THR A 158 -25.05 3.54 -6.01
CA THR A 158 -24.76 2.89 -4.72
C THR A 158 -23.26 2.83 -4.48
N VAL A 159 -22.81 3.36 -3.33
CA VAL A 159 -21.44 3.21 -2.85
C VAL A 159 -21.34 1.90 -2.08
N VAL A 160 -20.43 1.02 -2.50
CA VAL A 160 -20.19 -0.26 -1.85
C VAL A 160 -18.88 -0.20 -1.07
N VAL A 161 -18.89 -0.65 0.18
CA VAL A 161 -17.69 -0.82 0.99
C VAL A 161 -17.28 -2.29 0.95
N THR A 162 -16.08 -2.55 0.46
CA THR A 162 -15.56 -3.91 0.30
C THR A 162 -15.30 -4.55 1.65
N THR A 163 -15.95 -5.67 1.93
CA THR A 163 -15.63 -6.52 3.10
C THR A 163 -14.55 -7.56 2.76
N GLN A 164 -14.54 -8.04 1.51
CA GLN A 164 -13.62 -9.05 1.02
C GLN A 164 -13.32 -8.84 -0.47
N ALA A 165 -12.08 -9.13 -0.88
CA ALA A 165 -11.69 -9.20 -2.28
C ALA A 165 -11.73 -10.65 -2.77
N MET A 166 -12.31 -10.87 -3.95
CA MET A 166 -12.48 -12.19 -4.57
C MET A 166 -11.78 -12.23 -5.93
N ASN A 167 -11.36 -13.40 -6.36
CA ASN A 167 -10.95 -13.67 -7.74
C ASN A 167 -12.16 -14.06 -8.62
N ASP A 168 -11.89 -14.37 -9.89
CA ASP A 168 -12.85 -14.80 -10.90
C ASP A 168 -13.51 -16.16 -10.61
N GLU A 169 -12.85 -17.01 -9.81
CA GLU A 169 -13.38 -18.29 -9.33
C GLU A 169 -14.17 -18.15 -8.02
N TRP A 170 -14.43 -16.93 -7.54
CA TRP A 170 -15.06 -16.65 -6.23
C TRP A 170 -14.25 -17.13 -5.02
N ASN A 171 -12.97 -17.38 -5.22
CA ASN A 171 -12.03 -17.70 -4.17
C ASN A 171 -11.39 -16.42 -3.62
N HIS A 172 -11.01 -16.45 -2.35
CA HIS A 172 -10.31 -15.33 -1.73
C HIS A 172 -8.87 -15.18 -2.24
N THR A 173 -8.30 -16.15 -2.95
CA THR A 173 -6.88 -16.17 -3.27
C THR A 173 -6.49 -15.21 -4.40
N GLY A 174 -5.49 -14.37 -4.13
CA GLY A 174 -4.74 -13.67 -5.17
C GLY A 174 -3.58 -14.54 -5.64
N VAL A 175 -3.46 -14.76 -6.95
CA VAL A 175 -2.32 -15.49 -7.53
C VAL A 175 -1.28 -14.48 -8.00
N CYS A 176 -0.09 -14.52 -7.42
CA CYS A 176 1.07 -13.81 -7.96
C CYS A 176 1.87 -14.80 -8.86
N PRO A 177 1.86 -14.62 -10.19
CA PRO A 177 2.48 -15.60 -11.10
C PRO A 177 3.97 -15.82 -10.86
N ALA A 178 4.69 -14.78 -10.39
CA ALA A 178 6.13 -14.81 -10.21
C ALA A 178 6.61 -15.73 -9.06
N TRP A 179 5.74 -16.02 -8.09
CA TRP A 179 6.14 -16.75 -6.88
C TRP A 179 5.49 -18.12 -6.72
N GLN A 180 4.57 -18.50 -7.62
CA GLN A 180 3.74 -19.72 -7.56
C GLN A 180 3.07 -19.97 -6.19
N SER A 181 3.12 -19.00 -5.29
CA SER A 181 2.53 -19.05 -3.96
C SER A 181 1.11 -18.52 -4.06
N ARG A 182 0.15 -19.38 -3.69
CA ARG A 182 -1.18 -18.91 -3.33
C ARG A 182 -1.01 -18.10 -2.06
N GLN A 183 -1.16 -16.78 -2.17
CA GLN A 183 -1.43 -16.01 -0.97
C GLN A 183 -2.89 -16.17 -0.67
N ASP A 184 -3.16 -16.50 0.59
CA ASP A 184 -4.50 -16.55 1.12
C ASP A 184 -4.76 -15.23 1.85
N PRO A 185 -5.37 -14.22 1.19
CA PRO A 185 -5.59 -12.92 1.78
C PRO A 185 -6.85 -12.97 2.66
N HIS A 186 -6.99 -14.00 3.51
CA HIS A 186 -8.12 -14.17 4.41
C HIS A 186 -8.36 -12.98 5.36
N ARG A 187 -7.47 -11.97 5.37
CA ARG A 187 -7.64 -10.70 6.12
C ARG A 187 -7.01 -9.49 5.41
N CYS A 188 -7.30 -9.26 4.12
CA CYS A 188 -6.80 -8.05 3.45
C CYS A 188 -7.50 -6.75 3.87
N VAL A 189 -8.68 -6.85 4.49
CA VAL A 189 -9.47 -5.68 4.92
C VAL A 189 -9.62 -5.67 6.44
N ASP A 190 -9.38 -4.50 7.05
CA ASP A 190 -9.60 -4.24 8.47
C ASP A 190 -11.10 -3.99 8.72
N MET A 191 -11.82 -5.01 9.18
CA MET A 191 -13.26 -4.92 9.40
C MET A 191 -13.65 -3.85 10.42
N LYS A 192 -12.82 -3.58 11.44
CA LYS A 192 -13.10 -2.49 12.39
C LYS A 192 -13.10 -1.13 11.70
N PHE A 193 -12.23 -0.98 10.70
CA PHE A 193 -12.17 0.24 9.91
C PHE A 193 -13.32 0.32 8.89
N VAL A 194 -13.77 -0.82 8.34
CA VAL A 194 -14.99 -0.89 7.53
C VAL A 194 -16.21 -0.46 8.34
N ASP A 195 -16.38 -0.98 9.55
CA ASP A 195 -17.49 -0.62 10.44
C ASP A 195 -17.47 0.89 10.74
N ALA A 196 -16.29 1.44 11.05
CA ALA A 196 -16.13 2.88 11.26
C ALA A 196 -16.47 3.73 10.02
N ILE A 197 -16.21 3.23 8.80
CA ILE A 197 -16.63 3.91 7.57
C ILE A 197 -18.16 3.88 7.45
N LEU A 198 -18.80 2.74 7.72
CA LEU A 198 -20.25 2.59 7.65
C LEU A 198 -20.96 3.47 8.69
N GLU A 199 -20.44 3.53 9.91
CA GLU A 199 -20.94 4.41 10.99
C GLU A 199 -20.77 5.91 10.67
N SER A 200 -19.81 6.26 9.80
CA SER A 200 -19.58 7.65 9.40
C SER A 200 -20.56 8.16 8.35
N VAL A 201 -21.35 7.28 7.74
CA VAL A 201 -22.35 7.65 6.73
C VAL A 201 -23.49 8.39 7.44
N PRO A 202 -23.80 9.65 7.07
CA PRO A 202 -24.92 10.36 7.67
C PRO A 202 -26.23 9.64 7.33
N ASP A 203 -27.18 9.60 8.28
CA ASP A 203 -28.50 9.01 8.06
C ASP A 203 -29.19 9.68 6.87
N THR A 204 -29.26 8.96 5.75
CA THR A 204 -29.91 9.44 4.52
C THR A 204 -31.42 9.26 4.53
N SER A 205 -32.03 8.94 5.68
CA SER A 205 -33.49 8.83 5.85
C SER A 205 -34.25 10.17 5.75
N CYS A 206 -33.55 11.25 5.38
CA CYS A 206 -34.10 12.59 5.24
C CYS A 206 -33.68 13.22 3.89
N CYS A 207 -33.86 12.49 2.79
CA CYS A 207 -33.84 13.02 1.42
C CYS A 207 -35.00 12.40 0.62
#